data_AF-A0A923TEE3-F1
#
_entry.id   AF-A0A923TEE3-F1
#
_cell.length_a   1.000
_cell.length_b   1.000
_cell.length_c   1.000
_cell.angle_alpha   90.00
_cell.angle_beta   90.00
_cell.angle_gamma   90.00
#
_symmetry.space_group_name_H-M   'P 1'
#
loop_
_entity.id
_entity.type
_entity.pdbx_description
1 polymer ?
#
loop_
_entity_poly.entity_id
_entity_poly.type
_entity_poly.pdbx_seq_one_letter_code
_entity_poly.pdbx_strand_id
1 'polypeptide(L)'
;MEKSNADSKPAWIDPDDAPELTDDWFDKADFKIGRTVIRRGRPPGSTKAQVSLRLDQDVIAAFRAEGPGWQSRMNAALRKAAGV
;
A
#
# COMPACT_ATOMS: atom_id res chain seq x y z
N MET A 1 56.19 -8.18 36.91
CA MET A 1 54.97 -8.88 36.43
C MET A 1 53.82 -8.43 37.31
N GLU A 2 53.17 -7.34 36.92
CA GLU A 2 51.97 -6.88 37.63
C GLU A 2 50.78 -7.20 36.72
N LYS A 3 50.00 -8.19 37.14
CA LYS A 3 48.85 -8.69 36.39
C LYS A 3 47.71 -7.68 36.58
N SER A 4 47.40 -6.91 35.56
CA SER A 4 46.22 -6.03 35.57
C SER A 4 44.96 -6.90 35.58
N ASN A 5 44.24 -6.85 36.71
CA ASN A 5 42.97 -7.56 36.94
C ASN A 5 41.93 -7.14 35.90
N ALA A 6 41.41 -8.14 35.21
CA ALA A 6 40.29 -8.05 34.29
C ALA A 6 38.98 -8.18 35.08
N ASP A 7 38.53 -7.10 35.72
CA ASP A 7 37.21 -7.04 36.36
C ASP A 7 36.63 -5.62 36.26
N SER A 8 36.43 -5.17 35.03
CA SER A 8 35.61 -3.98 34.74
C SER A 8 34.13 -4.35 34.90
N LYS A 9 33.49 -3.74 35.90
CA LYS A 9 32.05 -3.84 36.24
C LYS A 9 31.17 -3.67 34.97
N PRO A 10 29.99 -4.32 34.88
CA PRO A 10 29.10 -4.14 33.75
C PRO A 10 28.77 -2.65 33.59
N ALA A 11 28.86 -2.14 32.37
CA ALA A 11 28.54 -0.76 32.05
C ALA A 11 27.11 -0.46 32.52
N TRP A 12 26.94 0.61 33.30
CA TRP A 12 25.63 1.08 33.71
C TRP A 12 24.84 1.45 32.45
N ILE A 13 23.73 0.76 32.24
CA ILE A 13 22.81 1.02 31.13
C ILE A 13 21.91 2.16 31.59
N ASP A 14 21.99 3.30 30.92
CA ASP A 14 21.15 4.45 31.20
C ASP A 14 19.68 4.07 30.94
N PRO A 15 18.77 4.21 31.91
CA PRO A 15 17.34 3.95 31.72
C PRO A 15 16.70 4.78 30.61
N ASP A 16 17.30 5.92 30.26
CA ASP A 16 16.87 6.80 29.19
C ASP A 16 17.58 6.51 27.85
N ASP A 17 18.49 5.52 27.79
CA ASP A 17 19.17 5.15 26.56
C ASP A 17 18.17 4.56 25.56
N ALA A 18 18.16 5.12 24.35
CA ALA A 18 17.25 4.67 23.31
C ALA A 18 17.71 3.29 22.81
N PRO A 19 16.78 2.36 22.53
CA PRO A 19 17.15 1.08 21.96
C PRO A 19 17.78 1.26 20.59
N GLU A 20 18.70 0.36 20.25
CA GLU A 20 19.33 0.31 18.92
C GLU A 20 18.28 0.22 17.81
N LEU A 21 18.49 1.00 16.75
CA LEU A 21 17.63 1.02 15.55
C LEU A 21 17.90 -0.22 14.69
N THR A 22 17.43 -1.37 15.16
CA THR A 22 17.54 -2.65 14.47
C THR A 22 16.63 -2.76 13.24
N ASP A 23 16.91 -3.71 12.34
CA ASP A 23 16.08 -3.94 11.15
C ASP A 23 14.61 -4.25 11.50
N ASP A 24 14.35 -4.99 12.58
CA ASP A 24 12.98 -5.28 13.06
C ASP A 24 12.22 -4.00 13.50
N TRP A 25 12.95 -2.99 13.99
CA TRP A 25 12.38 -1.68 14.29
C TRP A 25 11.98 -0.95 13.00
N PHE A 26 12.83 -0.99 11.96
CA PHE A 26 12.52 -0.41 10.65
C PHE A 26 11.37 -1.12 9.94
N ASP A 27 11.25 -2.43 10.08
CA ASP A 27 10.15 -3.21 9.50
C ASP A 27 8.77 -2.80 10.06
N LYS A 28 8.73 -2.31 11.30
CA LYS A 28 7.51 -1.84 11.99
C LYS A 28 7.30 -0.33 11.85
N ALA A 29 8.22 0.41 11.23
CA ALA A 29 8.18 1.86 11.17
C ALA A 29 7.20 2.39 10.11
N ASP A 30 6.50 3.48 10.45
CA ASP A 30 5.68 4.25 9.50
C ASP A 30 6.55 5.24 8.72
N PHE A 31 6.57 5.13 7.39
CA PHE A 31 7.23 6.11 6.53
C PHE A 31 6.40 7.40 6.44
N LYS A 32 7.01 8.56 6.74
CA LYS A 32 6.37 9.87 6.62
C LYS A 32 7.17 10.82 5.72
N ILE A 33 6.48 11.60 4.89
CA ILE A 33 7.05 12.81 4.27
C ILE A 33 6.31 14.00 4.87
N GLY A 34 7.03 14.86 5.61
CA GLY A 34 6.43 15.92 6.41
C GLY A 34 5.49 15.38 7.49
N ARG A 35 4.24 15.83 7.52
CA ARG A 35 3.21 15.38 8.49
C ARG A 35 2.38 14.19 7.99
N THR A 36 2.64 13.69 6.79
CA THR A 36 1.81 12.69 6.11
C THR A 36 2.43 11.30 6.19
N VAL A 37 1.69 10.34 6.73
CA VAL A 37 2.05 8.91 6.72
C VAL A 37 1.78 8.32 5.34
N ILE A 38 2.82 7.80 4.71
CA ILE A 38 2.73 7.05 3.46
C ILE A 38 2.49 5.59 3.83
N ARG A 39 1.21 5.20 3.88
CA ARG A 39 0.87 3.80 4.05
C ARG A 39 1.20 3.03 2.77
N ARG A 40 1.99 1.96 2.89
CA ARG A 40 2.21 1.00 1.81
C ARG A 40 0.87 0.30 1.50
N GLY A 41 0.17 0.75 0.46
CA GLY A 41 -1.15 0.24 0.06
C GLY A 41 -1.57 0.72 -1.32
N ARG A 42 -2.63 0.10 -1.89
CA ARG A 42 -3.22 0.48 -3.20
C ARG A 42 -3.46 1.98 -3.22
N PRO A 43 -3.01 2.72 -4.26
CA PRO A 43 -3.14 4.16 -4.30
C PRO A 43 -4.58 4.59 -4.01
N PRO A 44 -4.77 5.62 -3.17
CA PRO A 44 -6.10 6.13 -2.86
C PRO A 44 -6.73 6.71 -4.13
N GLY A 45 -7.84 6.11 -4.56
CA GLY A 45 -8.66 6.60 -5.67
C GLY A 45 -8.90 5.56 -6.75
N SER A 46 -10.12 4.99 -6.78
CA SER A 46 -10.65 4.46 -8.03
C SER A 46 -11.08 5.65 -8.88
N THR A 47 -10.53 5.80 -10.08
CA THR A 47 -11.01 6.79 -11.07
C THR A 47 -12.37 6.40 -11.66
N LYS A 48 -12.88 5.21 -11.34
CA LYS A 48 -14.18 4.72 -11.77
C LYS A 48 -15.24 5.07 -10.73
N ALA A 49 -16.32 5.71 -11.17
CA ALA A 49 -17.53 5.90 -10.39
C ALA A 49 -18.51 4.75 -10.63
N GLN A 50 -19.14 4.25 -9.56
CA GLN A 50 -20.27 3.33 -9.68
C GLN A 50 -21.54 4.16 -9.96
N VAL A 51 -22.20 3.89 -11.07
CA VAL A 51 -23.47 4.54 -11.45
C VAL A 51 -24.55 3.49 -11.67
N SER A 52 -25.81 3.86 -11.41
CA SER A 52 -26.97 3.04 -11.78
C SER A 52 -27.45 3.48 -13.16
N LEU A 53 -27.20 2.66 -14.19
CA LEU A 53 -27.55 2.92 -15.58
C LEU A 53 -28.39 1.75 -16.12
N ARG A 54 -29.46 2.06 -16.88
CA ARG A 54 -30.23 1.06 -17.63
C ARG A 54 -29.68 1.00 -19.06
N LEU A 55 -29.32 -0.21 -19.48
CA LEU A 55 -28.89 -0.53 -20.85
C LEU A 55 -29.84 -1.60 -21.40
N ASP A 56 -29.94 -1.69 -22.72
CA ASP A 56 -30.71 -2.74 -23.38
C ASP A 56 -30.15 -4.13 -23.04
N GLN A 57 -31.05 -5.12 -22.95
CA GLN A 57 -30.68 -6.46 -22.49
C GLN A 57 -29.77 -7.18 -23.48
N ASP A 58 -29.98 -6.96 -24.78
CA ASP A 58 -29.16 -7.50 -25.87
C ASP A 58 -27.72 -6.96 -25.82
N VAL A 59 -27.53 -5.68 -25.50
CA VAL A 59 -26.21 -5.07 -25.30
C VAL A 59 -25.49 -5.74 -24.14
N ILE A 60 -26.15 -5.90 -22.98
CA ILE A 60 -25.55 -6.58 -21.83
C ILE A 60 -25.22 -8.04 -22.16
N ALA A 61 -26.11 -8.73 -22.88
CA ALA A 61 -25.92 -10.12 -23.28
C ALA A 61 -24.72 -10.28 -24.23
N ALA A 62 -24.58 -9.39 -25.21
CA ALA A 62 -23.47 -9.37 -26.16
C ALA A 62 -22.12 -9.26 -25.43
N PHE A 63 -21.98 -8.30 -24.51
CA PHE A 63 -20.73 -8.16 -23.75
C PHE A 63 -20.50 -9.35 -22.81
N ARG A 64 -21.53 -9.86 -22.11
CA ARG A 64 -21.39 -11.02 -21.23
C ARG A 64 -20.94 -12.29 -21.97
N ALA A 65 -21.37 -12.47 -23.21
CA ALA A 65 -20.99 -13.61 -24.05
C ALA A 65 -19.48 -13.64 -24.34
N GLU A 66 -18.80 -12.49 -24.31
CA GLU A 66 -17.34 -12.40 -24.46
C GLU A 66 -16.57 -12.93 -23.22
N GLY A 67 -17.27 -13.34 -22.15
CA GLY A 67 -16.68 -13.97 -20.98
C GLY A 67 -16.07 -13.00 -19.95
N PRO A 68 -15.11 -13.47 -19.12
CA PRO A 68 -14.50 -12.66 -18.08
C PRO A 68 -13.94 -11.33 -18.60
N GLY A 69 -14.13 -10.25 -17.83
CA GLY A 69 -13.68 -8.91 -18.20
C GLY A 69 -14.63 -8.13 -19.12
N TRP A 70 -15.83 -8.63 -19.39
CA TRP A 70 -16.81 -7.94 -20.25
C TRP A 70 -17.15 -6.52 -19.81
N GLN A 71 -17.18 -6.24 -18.50
CA GLN A 71 -17.40 -4.87 -17.99
C GLN A 71 -16.27 -3.92 -18.38
N SER A 72 -15.03 -4.40 -18.41
CA SER A 72 -13.87 -3.60 -18.84
C SER A 72 -13.95 -3.30 -20.33
N ARG A 73 -14.38 -4.27 -21.16
CA ARG A 73 -14.59 -4.08 -22.60
C ARG A 73 -15.75 -3.11 -22.88
N MET A 74 -16.85 -3.25 -22.15
CA MET A 74 -17.98 -2.31 -22.21
C MET A 74 -17.54 -0.89 -21.83
N ASN A 75 -16.75 -0.72 -20.77
CA ASN A 75 -16.20 0.58 -20.40
C ASN A 75 -15.26 1.15 -21.49
N ALA A 76 -14.43 0.32 -22.13
CA ALA A 76 -13.59 0.76 -23.24
C ALA A 76 -14.41 1.22 -24.46
N ALA A 77 -15.51 0.53 -24.78
CA ALA A 77 -16.43 0.95 -25.83
C ALA A 77 -17.09 2.30 -25.52
N LEU A 78 -17.56 2.49 -24.27
CA LEU A 78 -18.12 3.77 -23.82
C LEU A 78 -17.12 4.91 -23.90
N ARG A 79 -15.86 4.67 -23.51
CA ARG A 79 -14.76 5.63 -23.65
C ARG A 79 -14.50 6.02 -25.10
N LYS A 80 -14.42 5.04 -25.99
CA LYS A 80 -14.27 5.26 -27.43
C LYS A 80 -15.41 6.09 -28.00
N ALA A 81 -16.66 5.81 -27.60
CA ALA A 81 -17.84 6.55 -28.04
C ALA A 81 -17.87 7.99 -27.50
N ALA A 82 -17.41 8.21 -26.27
CA ALA A 82 -17.33 9.52 -25.63
C ALA A 82 -16.08 10.34 -26.02
N GLY A 83 -15.09 9.70 -26.68
CA GLY A 83 -13.83 10.35 -27.07
C GLY A 83 -12.85 10.58 -25.91
N VAL A 84 -12.87 9.75 -24.87
CA VAL A 84 -12.05 9.88 -23.65
C VAL A 84 -11.12 8.71 -23.36
#